data_AF-A0A847B4J4-F1
#
_entry.id   AF-A0A847B4J4-F1
#
_cell.length_a   1.000
_cell.length_b   1.000
_cell.length_c   1.000
_cell.angle_alpha   90.00
_cell.angle_beta   90.00
_cell.angle_gamma   90.00
#
_symmetry.space_group_name_H-M   'P 1'
#
loop_
_entity.id
_entity.type
_entity.pdbx_description
1 polymer ?
#
loop_
_entity_poly.entity_id
_entity_poly.type
_entity_poly.pdbx_seq_one_letter_code
_entity_poly.pdbx_strand_id
1 'polypeptide(L)'
;MKKVTKKSLADIATHLKFELDPTELAILKKECEHLFQAFIKMRQLPQIEEVEPLFFPYEIVGDLREDYPVQLLTQAQSLKNAKQKKDGQIVIPKVVK
;
A
#
# COMPACT_ATOMS: atom_id res chain seq x y z
N MET A 1 22.28 -1.17 -1.36
CA MET A 1 20.98 -1.59 -0.78
C MET A 1 21.24 -2.42 0.47
N LYS A 2 20.41 -2.32 1.50
CA LYS A 2 20.50 -3.20 2.68
C LYS A 2 20.14 -4.64 2.26
N LYS A 3 20.83 -5.63 2.84
CA LYS A 3 20.54 -7.05 2.61
C LYS A 3 19.15 -7.38 3.13
N VAL A 4 18.32 -8.05 2.33
CA VAL A 4 17.00 -8.50 2.75
C VAL A 4 17.16 -9.64 3.77
N THR A 5 16.54 -9.49 4.93
CA THR A 5 16.52 -10.51 5.98
C THR A 5 15.09 -10.94 6.26
N LYS A 6 14.92 -12.14 6.83
CA LYS A 6 13.60 -12.58 7.30
C LYS A 6 12.99 -11.59 8.30
N LYS A 7 13.81 -11.01 9.18
CA LYS A 7 13.40 -9.98 10.14
C LYS A 7 12.83 -8.75 9.43
N SER A 8 13.56 -8.16 8.48
CA SER A 8 13.08 -6.98 7.76
C SER A 8 11.80 -7.24 6.98
N LEU A 9 11.61 -8.45 6.44
CA LEU A 9 10.38 -8.82 5.74
C LEU A 9 9.21 -8.99 6.71
N ALA A 10 9.43 -9.56 7.89
CA ALA A 10 8.40 -9.66 8.93
C ALA A 10 7.99 -8.28 9.46
N ASP A 11 8.94 -7.36 9.63
CA ASP A 11 8.67 -5.98 10.03
C ASP A 11 7.80 -5.26 8.98
N ILE A 12 8.16 -5.41 7.69
CA ILE A 12 7.38 -4.84 6.58
C ILE A 12 5.98 -5.45 6.52
N ALA A 13 5.86 -6.77 6.64
CA ALA A 13 4.57 -7.46 6.65
C ALA A 13 3.67 -6.92 7.78
N THR A 14 4.23 -6.68 8.96
CA THR A 14 3.51 -6.08 10.10
C THR A 14 3.01 -4.67 9.79
N HIS A 15 3.82 -3.84 9.14
CA HIS A 15 3.41 -2.50 8.72
C HIS A 15 2.29 -2.53 7.66
N LEU A 16 2.34 -3.53 6.77
CA LEU A 16 1.32 -3.76 5.74
C LEU A 16 0.10 -4.56 6.25
N LYS A 17 0.07 -4.94 7.53
CA LYS A 17 -0.98 -5.75 8.15
C LYS A 17 -1.15 -7.14 7.51
N PHE A 18 -0.05 -7.71 7.01
CA PHE A 18 0.04 -9.11 6.62
C PHE A 18 0.54 -9.97 7.78
N GLU A 19 -0.19 -11.04 8.07
CA GLU A 19 0.30 -12.14 8.89
C GLU A 19 0.95 -13.16 7.95
N LEU A 20 2.22 -13.48 8.19
CA LEU A 20 2.98 -14.43 7.37
C LEU A 20 3.50 -15.56 8.25
N ASP A 21 3.33 -16.78 7.78
CA ASP A 21 3.95 -17.94 8.40
C ASP A 21 5.45 -18.08 8.01
N PRO A 22 6.23 -18.92 8.72
CA PRO A 22 7.65 -19.08 8.44
C PRO A 22 7.98 -19.60 7.03
N THR A 23 7.08 -20.36 6.42
CA THR A 23 7.19 -20.90 5.05
C THR A 23 6.98 -19.80 4.03
N GLU A 24 5.90 -19.01 4.20
CA GLU A 24 5.59 -17.85 3.36
C GLU A 24 6.73 -16.82 3.42
N LEU A 25 7.29 -16.57 4.60
CA LEU A 25 8.42 -15.67 4.78
C LEU A 25 9.69 -16.17 4.07
N ALA A 26 9.90 -17.48 4.01
CA ALA A 26 11.03 -18.08 3.30
C ALA A 26 10.88 -17.97 1.77
N ILE A 27 9.66 -18.22 1.25
CA ILE A 27 9.32 -18.04 -0.16
C ILE A 27 9.50 -16.57 -0.54
N LEU A 28 8.88 -15.65 0.21
CA LEU A 28 8.95 -14.21 -0.03
C LEU A 28 10.41 -13.71 -0.05
N LYS A 29 11.25 -14.18 0.86
CA LYS A 29 12.68 -13.83 0.87
C LYS A 29 13.37 -14.18 -0.45
N LYS A 30 13.13 -15.39 -0.96
CA LYS A 30 13.75 -15.86 -2.22
C LYS A 30 13.28 -15.03 -3.41
N GLU A 31 11.98 -14.76 -3.48
CA GLU A 31 11.39 -13.95 -4.56
C GLU A 31 11.89 -12.50 -4.51
N CYS A 32 11.92 -11.89 -3.32
CA CYS A 32 12.47 -10.55 -3.14
C CYS A 32 13.95 -10.49 -3.53
N GLU A 33 14.75 -11.48 -3.18
CA GLU A 33 16.17 -11.54 -3.59
C GLU A 33 16.31 -11.50 -5.10
N HIS A 34 15.46 -12.21 -5.85
CA HIS A 34 15.45 -12.16 -7.31
C HIS A 34 15.04 -10.78 -7.85
N LEU A 35 13.94 -10.23 -7.33
CA LEU A 35 13.41 -8.92 -7.75
C LEU A 35 14.42 -7.78 -7.51
N PHE A 36 15.08 -7.77 -6.36
CA PHE A 36 16.06 -6.73 -6.04
C PHE A 36 17.30 -6.78 -6.94
N GLN A 37 17.67 -7.93 -7.51
CA GLN A 37 18.72 -7.99 -8.53
C GLN A 37 18.32 -7.23 -9.80
N ALA A 38 17.04 -7.26 -10.19
CA ALA A 38 16.55 -6.47 -11.31
C ALA A 38 16.64 -4.96 -11.02
N PHE A 39 16.27 -4.52 -9.81
CA PHE A 39 16.38 -3.12 -9.41
C PHE A 39 17.84 -2.63 -9.31
N ILE A 40 18.78 -3.50 -8.94
CA ILE A 40 20.22 -3.16 -8.97
C ILE A 40 20.65 -2.85 -10.40
N LYS A 41 20.23 -3.64 -11.39
CA LYS A 41 20.54 -3.38 -12.82
C LYS A 41 19.97 -2.06 -13.31
N MET A 42 18.75 -1.71 -12.89
CA MET A 42 18.15 -0.41 -13.25
C MET A 42 18.98 0.78 -12.74
N ARG A 43 19.62 0.68 -11.56
CA ARG A 43 20.50 1.73 -11.03
C ARG A 43 21.82 1.88 -11.78
N GLN A 44 22.20 0.90 -12.60
CA GLN A 44 23.39 0.96 -13.43
C GLN A 44 23.13 1.67 -14.76
N LEU A 45 21.88 2.07 -15.03
CA LEU A 45 21.55 2.85 -16.22
C LEU A 45 22.27 4.22 -16.14
N PRO A 46 22.95 4.64 -17.22
CA PRO A 46 23.63 5.92 -17.24
C PRO A 46 22.63 7.07 -17.10
N GLN A 47 23.05 8.17 -16.46
CA GLN A 47 22.32 9.44 -16.40
C GLN A 47 20.96 9.39 -15.67
N ILE A 48 20.67 8.33 -14.90
CA ILE A 48 19.41 8.24 -14.15
C ILE A 48 19.25 9.33 -13.07
N GLU A 49 20.37 9.89 -12.61
CA GLU A 49 20.40 11.01 -11.65
C GLU A 49 20.26 12.38 -12.33
N GLU A 50 20.37 12.44 -13.66
CA GLU A 50 20.29 13.68 -14.45
C GLU A 50 18.87 13.94 -14.99
N VAL A 51 17.95 12.99 -14.79
CA VAL A 51 16.56 13.08 -15.24
C VAL A 51 15.62 13.31 -14.07
N GLU A 52 14.67 14.23 -14.24
CA GLU A 52 13.62 14.47 -13.27
C GLU A 52 12.66 13.26 -13.19
N PRO A 53 12.22 12.84 -12.00
CA PRO A 53 11.25 11.77 -11.85
C PRO A 53 9.91 12.10 -12.53
N LEU A 54 9.42 11.18 -13.36
CA LEU A 54 8.09 11.29 -13.96
C LEU A 54 7.02 10.87 -12.94
N PHE A 55 6.42 11.84 -12.25
CA PHE A 55 5.31 11.58 -11.32
C PHE A 55 4.00 11.26 -12.05
N PHE A 56 3.72 11.98 -13.13
CA PHE A 56 2.53 11.82 -13.96
C PHE A 56 2.91 11.85 -15.44
N PRO A 57 2.26 11.06 -16.30
CA PRO A 57 2.57 11.03 -17.73
C PRO A 57 2.05 12.25 -18.51
N TYR A 58 1.50 13.26 -17.83
CA TYR A 58 0.97 14.50 -18.38
C TYR A 58 1.12 15.63 -17.35
N GLU A 59 1.09 16.88 -17.82
CA GLU A 59 1.08 18.05 -16.95
C GLU A 59 -0.24 18.12 -16.18
N ILE A 60 -0.12 18.24 -14.85
CA ILE A 60 -1.29 18.49 -13.99
C ILE A 60 -1.35 19.98 -13.74
N VAL A 61 -2.36 20.62 -14.32
CA VAL A 61 -2.82 21.94 -13.90
C VAL A 61 -4.14 21.68 -13.17
N GLY A 62 -4.15 21.91 -11.86
CA GLY A 62 -5.28 21.59 -11.01
C GLY A 62 -6.22 22.78 -10.84
N ASP A 63 -7.51 22.55 -11.03
CA ASP A 63 -8.56 23.43 -10.53
C ASP A 63 -8.93 23.02 -9.10
N LEU A 64 -9.25 24.00 -8.26
CA LEU A 64 -9.79 23.72 -6.93
C LEU A 64 -11.25 23.27 -7.05
N ARG A 65 -11.64 22.31 -6.21
CA ARG A 65 -13.05 21.92 -6.10
C ARG A 65 -13.84 23.05 -5.41
N GLU A 66 -14.93 23.48 -6.03
CA GLU A 66 -15.88 24.42 -5.44
C GLU A 66 -16.51 23.92 -4.12
N ASP A 67 -16.76 24.84 -3.19
CA ASP A 67 -17.28 24.53 -1.86
C ASP A 67 -18.81 24.46 -1.81
N TYR A 68 -19.40 23.52 -2.57
CA TYR A 68 -20.84 23.24 -2.53
C TYR A 68 -21.12 21.83 -1.99
N PRO A 69 -22.18 21.67 -1.17
CA PRO A 69 -22.59 20.35 -0.70
C PRO A 69 -23.11 19.50 -1.86
N VAL A 70 -22.78 18.22 -1.83
CA VAL A 70 -23.29 17.21 -2.79
C VAL A 70 -24.14 16.19 -2.06
N GLN A 71 -25.10 15.60 -2.77
CA GLN A 71 -25.90 14.51 -2.22
C GLN A 71 -24.99 13.31 -1.90
N LEU A 72 -24.97 12.91 -0.63
CA LEU A 72 -24.17 11.77 -0.16
C LEU A 72 -24.97 10.46 -0.24
N LEU A 73 -24.25 9.34 -0.14
CA LEU A 73 -24.84 8.01 0.00
C LEU A 73 -25.70 7.92 1.27
N THR A 74 -26.81 7.18 1.18
CA THR A 74 -27.64 6.85 2.35
C THR A 74 -26.90 5.90 3.28
N GLN A 75 -27.25 5.88 4.58
CA GLN A 75 -26.68 4.94 5.56
C GLN A 75 -26.80 3.47 5.09
N ALA A 76 -27.93 3.11 4.48
CA ALA A 76 -28.15 1.77 3.94
C ALA A 76 -27.17 1.43 2.80
N GLN A 77 -26.90 2.38 1.89
CA GLN A 77 -25.93 2.21 0.81
C GLN A 77 -24.51 2.09 1.36
N SER A 78 -24.13 2.95 2.30
CA SER A 78 -22.80 2.94 2.94
C SER A 78 -22.52 1.63 3.69
N LEU A 79 -23.54 1.00 4.27
CA LEU A 79 -23.41 -0.24 5.05
C LEU A 79 -23.73 -1.51 4.24
N LYS A 80 -23.95 -1.41 2.93
CA LYS A 80 -24.34 -2.56 2.10
C LYS A 80 -23.32 -3.69 2.13
N ASN A 81 -22.03 -3.35 2.17
CA ASN A 81 -20.91 -4.30 2.12
C ASN A 81 -20.28 -4.59 3.48
N ALA A 82 -20.76 -3.97 4.56
CA ALA A 82 -20.20 -4.21 5.89
C ALA A 82 -20.57 -5.61 6.38
N LYS A 83 -19.56 -6.45 6.67
CA LYS A 83 -19.74 -7.83 7.15
C LYS A 83 -20.51 -7.91 8.46
N GLN A 84 -20.20 -7.03 9.40
CA GLN A 84 -20.93 -6.88 10.65
C GLN A 84 -21.37 -5.43 10.80
N LYS A 85 -22.66 -5.23 11.08
CA LYS A 85 -23.27 -3.92 11.28
C LYS A 85 -24.31 -3.98 12.39
N LYS A 86 -24.38 -2.93 13.18
CA LYS A 86 -25.33 -2.78 14.27
C LYS A 86 -25.63 -1.30 14.46
N ASP A 87 -26.90 -0.95 14.65
CA ASP A 87 -27.36 0.41 14.96
C ASP A 87 -26.78 1.49 14.02
N GLY A 88 -26.69 1.17 12.72
CA GLY A 88 -26.17 2.09 11.71
C GLY A 88 -24.64 2.24 11.67
N GLN A 89 -23.89 1.34 12.32
CA GLN A 89 -22.44 1.37 12.41
C GLN A 89 -21.78 0.07 11.95
N ILE A 90 -20.51 0.14 11.57
CA ILE A 90 -19.67 -1.03 11.31
C ILE A 90 -19.16 -1.56 12.64
N VAL A 91 -19.34 -2.86 12.89
CA VAL A 91 -18.87 -3.50 14.12
C VAL A 91 -17.49 -4.12 13.87
N ILE A 92 -16.52 -3.74 14.70
CA ILE A 92 -15.15 -4.28 14.68
C ILE A 92 -14.72 -4.67 16.10
N PRO A 93 -13.70 -5.54 16.26
CA PRO A 93 -13.08 -5.78 17.55
C PRO A 93 -12.61 -4.46 18.18
N LYS A 94 -12.79 -4.35 19.50
CA LYS A 94 -12.39 -3.15 20.26
C LYS A 94 -10.90 -2.89 20.04
N VAL A 95 -10.56 -1.67 19.64
CA VAL A 95 -9.18 -1.24 19.35
C VAL A 95 -8.44 -0.93 20.66
N VAL A 96 -8.24 -1.95 21.51
CA VAL A 96 -7.32 -1.98 22.67
C VAL A 96 -7.44 -3.37 23.33
N LYS A 97 -6.38 -3.79 24.05
CA LYS A 97 -6.56 -4.71 25.19
C LYS A 97 -7.05 -3.91 26.39
#